data_AF-W3AR44-F1
#
_entry.id   AF-W3AR44-F1
#
_cell.length_a   1.000
_cell.length_b   1.000
_cell.length_c   1.000
_cell.angle_alpha   90.00
_cell.angle_beta   90.00
_cell.angle_gamma   90.00
#
_symmetry.space_group_name_H-M   'P 1'
#
loop_
_entity.id
_entity.type
_entity.pdbx_description
1 polymer ?
#
loop_
_entity_poly.entity_id
_entity_poly.type
_entity_poly.pdbx_seq_one_letter_code
_entity_poly.pdbx_strand_id
1 'polypeptide(L)'
;MMNMLEEAIIYATVLHQGKIRKFKNIPYILHPIEVAQILSTMTDDQEIITAGILHDIVEDTDGTLEEIKKRFGDRVAFLVSSESENKYPDEDPGETWKRRKEEALQVLRNSRDIGVKMLWLADKLANIRSLSGMYSEMGESMWTGFHQGDPQLQCWYYRTIAEIVELSLNKTGAFKEYIKHVNFIWPGTFDSEKARYKKYREVSIDGCKLIGKGAKGEVYRYDDELVIKVFNENNTYRDVEQEIALSRKTFVLGMPTAISFGIVSVGDRYGAMYELIASETISGCISRDPSQVDTYARVMAELAHTIHDIEVTEEDGFSDATENLRDYIRGGIAYDDEALAERCMKLIGTLPDPTTLIHGDFHTGNVFMQNGEALLIDMDRVSRGNPIIEIAGLHHFYVALGENDPSVVEKFMGFSYQTSRRFFETFLKIYFDTEDESVLGKIRDKAAFISYIRMVRKIHKHVELTEKEKSIAKMCMERVEELLGRLDTLEI
;
A
#
# COMPACT_ATOMS: atom_id res chain seq x y z
N MET A 1 -17.19 46.88 -3.81
CA MET A 1 -16.29 46.08 -2.97
C MET A 1 -15.57 45.13 -3.89
N MET A 2 -14.25 45.02 -3.73
CA MET A 2 -13.44 44.04 -4.47
C MET A 2 -13.87 42.63 -4.05
N ASN A 3 -14.03 41.71 -4.99
CA ASN A 3 -14.36 40.32 -4.66
C ASN A 3 -13.08 39.55 -4.25
N MET A 4 -13.26 38.39 -3.60
CA MET A 4 -12.16 37.58 -3.06
C MET A 4 -11.10 37.22 -4.13
N LEU A 5 -11.55 36.91 -5.35
CA LEU A 5 -10.68 36.54 -6.46
C LEU A 5 -9.84 37.74 -6.95
N GLU A 6 -10.44 38.92 -7.07
CA GLU A 6 -9.73 40.16 -7.41
C GLU A 6 -8.64 40.49 -6.37
N GLU A 7 -8.95 40.31 -5.08
CA GLU A 7 -7.97 40.50 -4.01
C GLU A 7 -6.80 39.51 -4.12
N ALA A 8 -7.09 38.24 -4.37
CA ALA A 8 -6.05 37.21 -4.54
C ALA A 8 -5.16 37.50 -5.76
N ILE A 9 -5.75 37.92 -6.89
CA ILE A 9 -4.99 38.28 -8.10
C ILE A 9 -4.03 39.43 -7.81
N ILE A 10 -4.49 40.48 -7.12
CA ILE A 10 -3.64 41.61 -6.76
C ILE A 10 -2.52 41.16 -5.81
N TYR A 11 -2.86 40.39 -4.78
CA TYR A 11 -1.90 39.90 -3.80
C TYR A 11 -0.81 39.03 -4.45
N ALA A 12 -1.20 38.07 -5.30
CA ALA A 12 -0.29 37.23 -6.05
C ALA A 12 0.57 38.04 -7.03
N THR A 13 -0.02 39.02 -7.74
CA THR A 13 0.70 39.88 -8.69
C THR A 13 1.80 40.68 -8.00
N VAL A 14 1.52 41.22 -6.80
CA VAL A 14 2.50 41.98 -6.01
C VAL A 14 3.63 41.07 -5.53
N LEU A 15 3.33 39.88 -5.00
CA LEU A 15 4.35 38.98 -4.47
C LEU A 15 5.22 38.31 -5.55
N HIS A 16 4.68 38.09 -6.75
CA HIS A 16 5.44 37.58 -7.90
C HIS A 16 6.10 38.69 -8.74
N GLN A 17 6.06 39.95 -8.32
CA GLN A 17 6.61 41.06 -9.08
C GLN A 17 8.12 40.83 -9.39
N GLY A 18 8.46 40.90 -10.68
CA GLY A 18 9.84 40.70 -11.15
C GLY A 18 10.26 39.24 -11.35
N LYS A 19 9.39 38.26 -11.04
CA LYS A 19 9.65 36.82 -11.28
C LYS A 19 9.18 36.40 -12.68
N ILE A 20 9.98 35.56 -13.33
CA ILE A 20 9.71 34.99 -14.67
C ILE A 20 9.56 33.47 -14.57
N ARG A 21 8.76 32.85 -15.45
CA ARG A 21 8.68 31.38 -15.52
C ARG A 21 10.02 30.78 -15.96
N LYS A 22 10.28 29.55 -15.51
CA LYS A 22 11.45 28.79 -15.92
C LYS A 22 11.44 28.60 -17.45
N PHE A 23 12.58 28.79 -18.11
CA PHE A 23 12.78 28.59 -19.55
C PHE A 23 12.06 29.55 -20.51
N LYS A 24 11.15 30.42 -20.04
CA LYS A 24 10.49 31.44 -20.87
C LYS A 24 10.57 32.81 -20.20
N ASN A 25 10.89 33.86 -20.95
CA ASN A 25 10.92 35.24 -20.44
C ASN A 25 9.50 35.82 -20.29
N ILE A 26 8.66 35.14 -19.52
CA ILE A 26 7.23 35.41 -19.34
C ILE A 26 6.95 35.63 -17.84
N PRO A 27 6.13 36.61 -17.44
CA PRO A 27 5.80 36.86 -16.03
C PRO A 27 5.22 35.63 -15.31
N TYR A 28 5.68 35.35 -14.09
CA TYR A 28 5.25 34.17 -13.32
C TYR A 28 3.73 34.13 -13.07
N ILE A 29 3.11 35.29 -12.87
CA ILE A 29 1.68 35.45 -12.59
C ILE A 29 0.76 34.80 -13.62
N LEU A 30 1.23 34.56 -14.86
CA LEU A 30 0.43 33.88 -15.86
C LEU A 30 0.10 32.43 -15.49
N HIS A 31 0.95 31.76 -14.72
CA HIS A 31 0.67 30.39 -14.26
C HIS A 31 -0.47 30.32 -13.25
N PRO A 32 -0.45 31.05 -12.12
CA PRO A 32 -1.61 31.07 -11.23
C PRO A 32 -2.91 31.47 -11.94
N ILE A 33 -2.85 32.39 -12.90
CA ILE A 33 -4.01 32.75 -13.73
C ILE A 33 -4.49 31.57 -14.59
N GLU A 34 -3.58 30.84 -15.24
CA GLU A 34 -3.92 29.63 -16.01
C GLU A 34 -4.54 28.55 -15.12
N VAL A 35 -3.99 28.33 -13.91
CA VAL A 35 -4.53 27.39 -12.93
C VAL A 35 -5.96 27.77 -12.55
N ALA A 36 -6.21 29.04 -12.22
CA ALA A 36 -7.55 29.53 -11.93
C ALA A 36 -8.52 29.40 -13.12
N GLN A 37 -8.04 29.62 -14.35
CA GLN A 37 -8.83 29.40 -15.56
C GLN A 37 -9.21 27.93 -15.73
N ILE A 38 -8.28 27.00 -15.53
CA ILE A 38 -8.56 25.56 -15.58
C ILE A 38 -9.57 25.16 -14.51
N LEU A 39 -9.39 25.63 -13.26
CA LEU A 39 -10.32 25.38 -12.16
C LEU A 39 -11.74 25.88 -12.47
N SER A 40 -11.86 27.05 -13.09
CA SER A 40 -13.14 27.62 -13.51
C SER A 40 -13.87 26.77 -14.57
N THR A 41 -13.19 25.82 -15.21
CA THR A 41 -13.84 24.82 -16.10
C THR A 41 -14.38 23.60 -15.36
N MET A 42 -14.00 23.41 -14.10
CA MET A 42 -14.35 22.26 -13.27
C MET A 42 -15.32 22.61 -12.13
N THR A 43 -15.32 23.85 -11.66
CA THR A 43 -16.14 24.31 -10.53
C THR A 43 -16.42 25.81 -10.57
N ASP A 44 -17.52 26.24 -9.95
CA ASP A 44 -17.87 27.65 -9.70
C ASP A 44 -17.48 28.11 -8.28
N ASP A 45 -16.89 27.21 -7.48
CA ASP A 45 -16.47 27.46 -6.10
C ASP A 45 -15.32 28.49 -6.05
N GLN A 46 -15.65 29.68 -5.55
CA GLN A 46 -14.73 30.80 -5.50
C GLN A 46 -13.52 30.53 -4.58
N GLU A 47 -13.65 29.73 -3.53
CA GLU A 47 -12.53 29.44 -2.63
C GLU A 47 -11.51 28.52 -3.32
N ILE A 48 -11.98 27.55 -4.13
CA ILE A 48 -11.10 26.69 -4.93
C ILE A 48 -10.36 27.51 -5.99
N ILE A 49 -11.07 28.35 -6.74
CA ILE A 49 -10.47 29.19 -7.78
C ILE A 49 -9.47 30.19 -7.17
N THR A 50 -9.81 30.77 -6.01
CA THR A 50 -8.93 31.65 -5.24
C THR A 50 -7.67 30.91 -4.78
N ALA A 51 -7.81 29.68 -4.27
CA ALA A 51 -6.66 28.84 -3.91
C ALA A 51 -5.75 28.59 -5.12
N GLY A 52 -6.30 28.40 -6.33
CA GLY A 52 -5.52 28.30 -7.57
C GLY A 52 -4.67 29.52 -7.88
N ILE A 53 -5.16 30.73 -7.59
CA ILE A 53 -4.35 31.97 -7.70
C ILE A 53 -3.22 32.02 -6.67
N LEU A 54 -3.41 31.39 -5.50
CA LEU A 54 -2.54 31.51 -4.34
C LEU A 54 -1.62 30.31 -4.09
N HIS A 55 -1.76 29.22 -4.84
CA HIS A 55 -1.13 27.93 -4.53
C HIS A 55 0.41 28.01 -4.36
N ASP A 56 1.08 28.76 -5.24
CA ASP A 56 2.54 28.91 -5.21
C ASP A 56 3.05 29.99 -4.24
N ILE A 57 2.18 30.72 -3.55
CA ILE A 57 2.60 31.90 -2.76
C ILE A 57 3.54 31.50 -1.63
N VAL A 58 3.26 30.39 -0.94
CA VAL A 58 4.05 29.92 0.19
C VAL A 58 5.36 29.26 -0.26
N GLU A 59 5.37 28.66 -1.46
CA GLU A 59 6.54 28.01 -2.00
C GLU A 59 7.52 29.00 -2.62
N ASP A 60 7.01 29.93 -3.41
CA ASP A 60 7.83 30.74 -4.30
C ASP A 60 7.98 32.19 -3.85
N THR A 61 7.30 32.64 -2.79
CA THR A 61 7.35 34.04 -2.32
C THR A 61 7.54 34.14 -0.80
N ASP A 62 7.60 35.36 -0.28
CA ASP A 62 7.68 35.62 1.16
C ASP A 62 6.30 35.58 1.86
N GLY A 63 5.22 35.26 1.13
CA GLY A 63 3.88 35.12 1.69
C GLY A 63 3.74 33.88 2.59
N THR A 64 2.80 33.94 3.54
CA THR A 64 2.62 32.86 4.54
C THR A 64 1.20 32.31 4.58
N LEU A 65 1.03 31.06 5.02
CA LEU A 65 -0.29 30.45 5.21
C LEU A 65 -1.15 31.23 6.22
N GLU A 66 -0.54 31.82 7.26
CA GLU A 66 -1.27 32.65 8.23
C GLU A 66 -1.81 33.94 7.59
N GLU A 67 -1.06 34.55 6.68
CA GLU A 67 -1.55 35.69 5.91
C GLU A 67 -2.70 35.31 4.97
N ILE A 68 -2.56 34.17 4.27
CA ILE A 68 -3.60 33.65 3.39
C ILE A 68 -4.87 33.36 4.19
N LYS A 69 -4.75 32.68 5.33
CA LYS A 69 -5.87 32.38 6.24
C LYS A 69 -6.57 33.64 6.72
N LYS A 70 -5.81 34.66 7.12
CA LYS A 70 -6.36 35.94 7.60
C LYS A 70 -7.13 36.70 6.52
N ARG A 71 -6.67 36.65 5.26
CA ARG A 71 -7.24 37.40 4.14
C ARG A 71 -8.38 36.66 3.44
N PHE A 72 -8.20 35.36 3.22
CA PHE A 72 -9.06 34.55 2.33
C PHE A 72 -9.80 33.42 3.05
N GLY A 73 -9.52 33.19 4.33
CA GLY A 73 -10.22 32.22 5.17
C GLY A 73 -9.52 30.87 5.29
N ASP A 74 -10.02 30.06 6.23
CA ASP A 74 -9.44 28.77 6.60
C ASP A 74 -9.42 27.76 5.45
N ARG A 75 -10.47 27.71 4.63
CA ARG A 75 -10.58 26.74 3.54
C ARG A 75 -9.60 27.02 2.41
N VAL A 76 -9.41 28.29 2.05
CA VAL A 76 -8.40 28.69 1.05
C VAL A 76 -6.99 28.36 1.54
N ALA A 77 -6.68 28.66 2.81
CA ALA A 77 -5.38 28.31 3.39
C ALA A 77 -5.16 26.79 3.44
N PHE A 78 -6.19 26.02 3.78
CA PHE A 78 -6.15 24.56 3.74
C PHE A 78 -5.82 24.05 2.33
N LEU A 79 -6.53 24.54 1.30
CA LEU A 79 -6.30 24.14 -0.10
C LEU A 79 -4.86 24.47 -0.54
N VAL A 80 -4.38 25.68 -0.28
CA VAL A 80 -2.99 26.08 -0.60
C VAL A 80 -1.98 25.19 0.14
N SER A 81 -2.21 24.92 1.42
CA SER A 81 -1.32 24.05 2.21
C SER A 81 -1.26 22.62 1.70
N SER A 82 -2.34 22.12 1.07
CA SER A 82 -2.43 20.75 0.57
C SER A 82 -1.59 20.47 -0.68
N GLU A 83 -1.13 21.52 -1.35
CA GLU A 83 -0.24 21.44 -2.52
C GLU A 83 1.19 21.89 -2.19
N SER A 84 1.41 22.49 -1.01
CA SER A 84 2.73 22.94 -0.57
C SER A 84 3.64 21.77 -0.15
N GLU A 85 4.88 21.75 -0.63
CA GLU A 85 5.89 20.74 -0.34
C GLU A 85 6.79 21.12 0.83
N ASN A 86 7.23 20.10 1.57
CA ASN A 86 8.26 20.25 2.59
C ASN A 86 9.59 20.69 1.95
N LYS A 87 10.27 21.66 2.57
CA LYS A 87 11.61 22.11 2.18
C LYS A 87 12.65 21.47 3.08
N TYR A 88 13.70 20.91 2.48
CA TYR A 88 14.87 20.38 3.17
C TYR A 88 16.08 21.24 2.79
N PRO A 89 16.25 22.41 3.42
CA PRO A 89 17.24 23.41 2.98
C PRO A 89 18.69 22.94 3.12
N ASP A 90 18.93 21.96 3.99
CA ASP A 90 20.26 21.42 4.29
C ASP A 90 20.63 20.18 3.45
N GLU A 91 19.77 19.75 2.52
CA GLU A 91 19.96 18.56 1.68
C GLU A 91 19.91 18.92 0.18
N ASP A 92 20.48 18.06 -0.68
CA ASP A 92 20.44 18.27 -2.13
C ASP A 92 18.99 18.21 -2.68
N PRO A 93 18.53 19.22 -3.45
CA PRO A 93 17.17 19.27 -3.97
C PRO A 93 16.80 18.13 -4.93
N GLY A 94 17.79 17.55 -5.62
CA GLY A 94 17.64 16.41 -6.52
C GLY A 94 17.51 15.09 -5.77
N GLU A 95 18.32 14.89 -4.73
CA GLU A 95 18.25 13.71 -3.84
C GLU A 95 16.95 13.67 -3.04
N THR A 96 16.49 14.81 -2.54
CA THR A 96 15.23 14.92 -1.78
C THR A 96 13.99 14.94 -2.65
N TRP A 97 14.13 15.05 -3.98
CA TRP A 97 13.01 15.24 -4.90
C TRP A 97 11.96 14.13 -4.76
N LYS A 98 12.40 12.88 -4.79
CA LYS A 98 11.49 11.73 -4.71
C LYS A 98 10.75 11.69 -3.37
N ARG A 99 11.47 11.89 -2.26
CA ARG A 99 10.90 11.96 -0.91
C ARG A 99 9.82 13.04 -0.79
N ARG A 100 10.11 14.27 -1.26
CA ARG A 100 9.15 15.38 -1.27
C ARG A 100 7.91 15.05 -2.11
N LYS A 101 8.09 14.47 -3.30
CA LYS A 101 6.95 14.08 -4.15
C LYS A 101 6.13 12.96 -3.52
N GLU A 102 6.75 11.97 -2.88
CA GLU A 102 6.04 10.90 -2.18
C GLU A 102 5.20 11.43 -1.02
N GLU A 103 5.74 12.36 -0.22
CA GLU A 103 5.02 13.04 0.86
C GLU A 103 3.83 13.84 0.33
N ALA A 104 4.02 14.63 -0.72
CA ALA A 104 2.96 15.43 -1.32
C ALA A 104 1.86 14.54 -1.96
N LEU A 105 2.24 13.44 -2.62
CA LEU A 105 1.30 12.45 -3.12
C LEU A 105 0.52 11.77 -1.99
N GLN A 106 1.11 11.61 -0.81
CA GLN A 106 0.42 11.07 0.36
C GLN A 106 -0.66 12.03 0.87
N VAL A 107 -0.39 13.34 0.86
CA VAL A 107 -1.40 14.37 1.16
C VAL A 107 -2.55 14.30 0.17
N LEU A 108 -2.25 14.21 -1.13
CA LEU A 108 -3.28 14.08 -2.18
C LEU A 108 -4.11 12.79 -2.03
N ARG A 109 -3.47 11.63 -1.77
CA ARG A 109 -4.16 10.34 -1.56
C ARG A 109 -5.10 10.36 -0.35
N ASN A 110 -4.71 11.05 0.71
CA ASN A 110 -5.45 11.08 1.96
C ASN A 110 -6.54 12.16 1.98
N SER A 111 -6.57 13.06 0.98
CA SER A 111 -7.54 14.14 0.95
C SER A 111 -8.92 13.67 0.44
N ARG A 112 -9.94 14.01 1.22
CA ARG A 112 -11.36 13.80 0.89
C ARG A 112 -12.01 14.99 0.21
N ASP A 113 -11.38 16.16 0.26
CA ASP A 113 -11.92 17.37 -0.36
C ASP A 113 -11.64 17.34 -1.87
N ILE A 114 -12.71 17.34 -2.67
CA ILE A 114 -12.61 17.36 -4.13
C ILE A 114 -11.86 18.60 -4.64
N GLY A 115 -11.91 19.71 -3.90
CA GLY A 115 -11.17 20.93 -4.22
C GLY A 115 -9.67 20.75 -4.21
N VAL A 116 -9.12 19.90 -3.31
CA VAL A 116 -7.70 19.55 -3.32
C VAL A 116 -7.34 18.81 -4.61
N LYS A 117 -8.16 17.83 -5.01
CA LYS A 117 -7.94 17.07 -6.26
C LYS A 117 -8.05 17.96 -7.50
N MET A 118 -9.02 18.87 -7.52
CA MET A 118 -9.20 19.84 -8.61
C MET A 118 -8.02 20.81 -8.72
N LEU A 119 -7.54 21.34 -7.59
CA LEU A 119 -6.39 22.24 -7.52
C LEU A 119 -5.13 21.56 -8.07
N TRP A 120 -4.81 20.37 -7.56
CA TRP A 120 -3.68 19.57 -8.03
C TRP A 120 -3.77 19.25 -9.52
N LEU A 121 -4.95 18.86 -10.03
CA LEU A 121 -5.10 18.59 -11.46
C LEU A 121 -4.87 19.86 -12.30
N ALA A 122 -5.37 21.01 -11.84
CA ALA A 122 -5.24 22.27 -12.55
C ALA A 122 -3.80 22.77 -12.62
N ASP A 123 -3.07 22.77 -11.49
CA ASP A 123 -1.65 23.11 -11.46
C ASP A 123 -0.84 22.18 -12.38
N LYS A 124 -1.00 20.87 -12.22
CA LYS A 124 -0.23 19.91 -13.01
C LYS A 124 -0.60 19.94 -14.49
N LEU A 125 -1.84 20.29 -14.84
CA LEU A 125 -2.23 20.55 -16.23
C LEU A 125 -1.52 21.77 -16.81
N ALA A 126 -1.50 22.90 -16.11
CA ALA A 126 -0.78 24.09 -16.55
C ALA A 126 0.74 23.81 -16.71
N ASN A 127 1.30 23.04 -15.78
CA ASN A 127 2.70 22.63 -15.84
C ASN A 127 2.98 21.67 -17.01
N ILE A 128 2.19 20.61 -17.21
CA ILE A 128 2.42 19.64 -18.30
C ILE A 128 2.18 20.25 -19.69
N ARG A 129 1.31 21.26 -19.82
CA ARG A 129 1.18 22.06 -21.07
C ARG A 129 2.47 22.76 -21.42
N SER A 130 3.07 23.42 -20.43
CA SER A 130 4.38 24.08 -20.57
C SER A 130 5.48 23.06 -20.89
N LEU A 131 5.51 21.91 -20.19
CA LEU A 131 6.44 20.82 -20.47
C LEU A 131 6.27 20.26 -21.89
N SER A 132 5.04 20.05 -22.35
CA SER A 132 4.77 19.52 -23.70
C SER A 132 5.26 20.46 -24.79
N GLY A 133 5.10 21.78 -24.59
CA GLY A 133 5.65 22.78 -25.50
C GLY A 133 7.17 22.67 -25.59
N MET A 134 7.86 22.58 -24.45
CA MET A 134 9.32 22.39 -24.43
C MET A 134 9.76 21.07 -25.05
N TYR A 135 9.05 19.98 -24.75
CA TYR A 135 9.35 18.66 -25.32
C TYR A 135 9.20 18.66 -26.84
N SER A 136 8.20 19.36 -27.38
CA SER A 136 8.02 19.52 -28.83
C SER A 136 9.15 20.31 -29.49
N GLU A 137 9.83 21.21 -28.77
CA GLU A 137 10.92 22.04 -29.29
C GLU A 137 12.29 21.35 -29.13
N MET A 138 12.53 20.70 -27.99
CA MET A 138 13.85 20.24 -27.56
C MET A 138 13.97 18.71 -27.40
N GLY A 139 12.87 17.97 -27.43
CA GLY A 139 12.83 16.54 -27.13
C GLY A 139 13.43 16.21 -25.76
N GLU A 140 14.08 15.05 -25.65
CA GLU A 140 14.71 14.56 -24.41
C GLU A 140 15.80 15.49 -23.84
N SER A 141 16.35 16.42 -24.64
CA SER A 141 17.39 17.32 -24.12
C SER A 141 16.88 18.29 -23.05
N MET A 142 15.56 18.52 -22.97
CA MET A 142 14.95 19.41 -21.97
C MET A 142 15.23 18.99 -20.53
N TRP A 143 15.40 17.69 -20.27
CA TRP A 143 15.53 17.15 -18.91
C TRP A 143 16.81 17.61 -18.22
N THR A 144 17.84 17.95 -19.00
CA THR A 144 19.12 18.47 -18.49
C THR A 144 19.00 19.79 -17.71
N GLY A 145 17.91 20.53 -17.90
CA GLY A 145 17.63 21.78 -17.17
C GLY A 145 16.88 21.61 -15.84
N PHE A 146 16.56 20.39 -15.44
CA PHE A 146 15.80 20.11 -14.21
C PHE A 146 16.73 19.70 -13.07
N HIS A 147 16.37 20.06 -11.83
CA HIS A 147 17.08 19.55 -10.65
C HIS A 147 16.99 18.02 -10.56
N GLN A 148 15.85 17.46 -11.00
CA GLN A 148 15.69 16.03 -11.22
C GLN A 148 15.44 15.78 -12.71
N GLY A 149 16.48 15.33 -13.41
CA GLY A 149 16.51 15.14 -14.85
C GLY A 149 16.14 13.74 -15.35
N ASP A 150 15.80 12.81 -14.46
CA ASP A 150 15.34 11.46 -14.85
C ASP A 150 13.91 11.53 -15.45
N PRO A 151 13.73 11.22 -16.75
CA PRO A 151 12.42 11.27 -17.40
C PRO A 151 11.42 10.26 -16.83
N GLN A 152 11.89 9.11 -16.34
CA GLN A 152 11.05 8.07 -15.76
C GLN A 152 10.53 8.49 -14.38
N LEU A 153 11.34 9.19 -13.57
CA LEU A 153 10.88 9.77 -12.31
C LEU A 153 9.84 10.88 -12.54
N GLN A 154 10.06 11.73 -13.55
CA GLN A 154 9.06 12.74 -13.95
C GLN A 154 7.76 12.09 -14.42
N CYS A 155 7.86 11.06 -15.28
CA CYS A 155 6.71 10.28 -15.74
C CYS A 155 5.94 9.67 -14.57
N TRP A 156 6.65 9.02 -13.63
CA TRP A 156 6.07 8.44 -12.43
C TRP A 156 5.22 9.47 -11.67
N TYR A 157 5.72 10.69 -11.46
CA TYR A 157 5.02 11.71 -10.70
C TYR A 157 3.72 12.14 -11.38
N TYR A 158 3.77 12.57 -12.65
CA TYR A 158 2.58 13.01 -13.40
C TYR A 158 1.56 11.87 -13.57
N ARG A 159 2.04 10.66 -13.84
CA ARG A 159 1.19 9.48 -13.95
C ARG A 159 0.46 9.17 -12.64
N THR A 160 1.17 9.22 -11.51
CA THR A 160 0.60 8.90 -10.20
C THR A 160 -0.49 9.90 -9.81
N ILE A 161 -0.32 11.19 -10.13
CA ILE A 161 -1.34 12.23 -9.88
C ILE A 161 -2.61 11.92 -10.68
N ALA A 162 -2.49 11.60 -11.98
CA ALA A 162 -3.63 11.16 -12.78
C ALA A 162 -4.34 9.95 -12.17
N GLU A 163 -3.61 8.92 -11.74
CA GLU A 163 -4.17 7.73 -11.11
C GLU A 163 -4.95 8.03 -9.82
N ILE A 164 -4.45 8.96 -8.99
CA ILE A 164 -5.11 9.34 -7.72
C ILE A 164 -6.40 10.13 -7.97
N VAL A 165 -6.41 11.05 -8.93
CA VAL A 165 -7.57 11.92 -9.17
C VAL A 165 -8.58 11.34 -10.16
N GLU A 166 -8.25 10.21 -10.80
CA GLU A 166 -9.03 9.63 -11.91
C GLU A 166 -10.51 9.44 -11.57
N LEU A 167 -10.85 8.70 -10.51
CA LEU A 167 -12.24 8.38 -10.19
C LEU A 167 -13.08 9.64 -9.97
N SER A 168 -12.46 10.67 -9.40
CA SER A 168 -13.13 11.92 -9.09
C SER A 168 -13.24 12.86 -10.30
N LEU A 169 -12.26 12.86 -11.21
CA LEU A 169 -12.11 13.91 -12.23
C LEU A 169 -12.08 13.42 -13.69
N ASN A 170 -12.15 12.11 -13.96
CA ASN A 170 -12.03 11.56 -15.33
C ASN A 170 -13.10 12.05 -16.32
N LYS A 171 -14.23 12.55 -15.82
CA LYS A 171 -15.31 13.11 -16.64
C LYS A 171 -14.99 14.54 -17.11
N THR A 172 -14.08 15.25 -16.44
CA THR A 172 -13.73 16.65 -16.74
C THR A 172 -12.94 16.78 -18.05
N GLY A 173 -13.02 17.95 -18.68
CA GLY A 173 -12.18 18.29 -19.84
C GLY A 173 -10.70 18.37 -19.46
N ALA A 174 -10.41 18.97 -18.31
CA ALA A 174 -9.05 19.13 -17.78
C ALA A 174 -8.33 17.79 -17.62
N PHE A 175 -9.00 16.76 -17.06
CA PHE A 175 -8.39 15.45 -16.91
C PHE A 175 -8.04 14.80 -18.26
N LYS A 176 -8.95 14.89 -19.24
CA LYS A 176 -8.73 14.35 -20.59
C LYS A 176 -7.58 15.04 -21.31
N GLU A 177 -7.42 16.34 -21.08
CA GLU A 177 -6.31 17.10 -21.61
C GLU A 177 -4.98 16.75 -20.93
N TYR A 178 -5.01 16.60 -19.61
CA TYR A 178 -3.85 16.21 -18.80
C TYR A 178 -3.24 14.89 -19.30
N ILE A 179 -4.05 13.83 -19.40
CA ILE A 179 -3.58 12.53 -19.88
C ILE A 179 -3.06 12.58 -21.31
N LYS A 180 -3.61 13.45 -22.17
CA LYS A 180 -3.12 13.65 -23.54
C LYS A 180 -1.71 14.20 -23.54
N HIS A 181 -1.42 15.19 -22.69
CA HIS A 181 -0.08 15.76 -22.56
C HIS A 181 0.91 14.77 -21.93
N VAL A 182 0.49 14.03 -20.91
CA VAL A 182 1.34 12.98 -20.32
C VAL A 182 1.69 11.92 -21.38
N ASN A 183 0.72 11.47 -22.18
CA ASN A 183 0.97 10.53 -23.28
C ASN A 183 1.80 11.09 -24.43
N PHE A 184 1.73 12.41 -24.66
CA PHE A 184 2.53 13.05 -25.69
C PHE A 184 4.02 13.02 -25.33
N ILE A 185 4.35 13.30 -24.07
CA ILE A 185 5.74 13.26 -23.58
C ILE A 185 6.20 11.82 -23.34
N TRP A 186 5.33 10.98 -22.79
CA TRP A 186 5.62 9.57 -22.48
C TRP A 186 4.57 8.65 -23.15
N PRO A 187 4.79 8.25 -24.41
CA PRO A 187 3.87 7.39 -25.14
C PRO A 187 3.59 6.06 -24.43
N GLY A 188 2.32 5.63 -24.45
CA GLY A 188 1.89 4.37 -23.84
C GLY A 188 1.64 4.44 -22.33
N THR A 189 1.78 5.62 -21.71
CA THR A 189 1.48 5.81 -20.28
C THR A 189 0.01 5.57 -19.96
N PHE A 190 -0.90 6.00 -20.85
CA PHE A 190 -2.34 5.79 -20.81
C PHE A 190 -2.86 5.34 -22.19
N ASP A 191 -3.94 4.56 -22.24
CA ASP A 191 -4.63 4.18 -23.50
C ASP A 191 -5.31 5.43 -24.11
N SER A 192 -4.85 5.86 -25.29
CA SER A 192 -5.26 7.12 -25.93
C SER A 192 -6.45 6.98 -26.89
N GLU A 193 -6.81 5.76 -27.31
CA GLU A 193 -7.93 5.51 -28.23
C GLU A 193 -9.28 5.42 -27.51
N LYS A 194 -9.27 5.35 -26.18
CA LYS A 194 -10.47 5.30 -25.36
C LYS A 194 -10.45 6.47 -24.41
N ALA A 195 -11.31 7.45 -24.62
CA ALA A 195 -11.64 8.51 -23.64
C ALA A 195 -12.32 7.97 -22.36
N ARG A 196 -12.07 6.70 -22.02
CA ARG A 196 -12.55 5.90 -20.90
C ARG A 196 -11.44 4.91 -20.58
N TYR A 197 -10.92 4.95 -19.35
CA TYR A 197 -9.96 3.98 -18.83
C TYR A 197 -10.45 2.53 -18.94
N LYS A 198 -11.77 2.30 -19.03
CA LYS A 198 -12.49 1.01 -18.92
C LYS A 198 -11.65 -0.27 -19.04
N LYS A 199 -10.91 -0.54 -17.96
CA LYS A 199 -10.67 -1.86 -17.38
C LYS A 199 -11.37 -2.02 -16.02
N TYR A 200 -12.29 -1.12 -15.68
CA TYR A 200 -13.19 -1.30 -14.55
C TYR A 200 -14.66 -1.02 -14.88
N ARG A 201 -15.55 -1.69 -14.15
CA ARG A 201 -17.01 -1.52 -14.24
C ARG A 201 -17.49 -0.67 -13.06
N GLU A 202 -18.29 0.35 -13.32
CA GLU A 202 -18.95 1.12 -12.26
C GLU A 202 -20.12 0.31 -11.69
N VAL A 203 -20.14 0.13 -10.38
CA VAL A 203 -21.16 -0.65 -9.65
C VAL A 203 -21.57 0.09 -8.38
N SER A 204 -22.80 -0.11 -7.93
CA SER A 204 -23.27 0.38 -6.62
C SER A 204 -23.32 -0.77 -5.62
N ILE A 205 -22.97 -0.47 -4.37
CA ILE A 205 -23.12 -1.39 -3.23
C ILE A 205 -24.32 -1.01 -2.35
N ASP A 206 -25.18 -0.11 -2.81
CA ASP A 206 -26.36 0.31 -2.05
C ASP A 206 -27.29 -0.89 -1.81
N GLY A 207 -27.56 -1.17 -0.53
CA GLY A 207 -28.36 -2.34 -0.13
C GLY A 207 -27.60 -3.67 -0.12
N CYS A 208 -26.32 -3.71 -0.52
CA CYS A 208 -25.48 -4.91 -0.41
C CYS A 208 -25.13 -5.21 1.05
N LYS A 209 -25.07 -6.49 1.41
CA LYS A 209 -24.70 -6.92 2.77
C LYS A 209 -23.18 -6.87 2.93
N LEU A 210 -22.69 -6.13 3.93
CA LEU A 210 -21.29 -6.21 4.36
C LEU A 210 -21.04 -7.61 4.96
N ILE A 211 -20.10 -8.36 4.39
CA ILE A 211 -19.74 -9.72 4.84
C ILE A 211 -18.38 -9.77 5.54
N GLY A 212 -17.50 -8.79 5.33
CA GLY A 212 -16.21 -8.72 6.00
C GLY A 212 -15.59 -7.32 5.95
N LYS A 213 -14.74 -7.02 6.94
CA LYS A 213 -13.93 -5.81 6.99
C LYS A 213 -12.51 -6.19 7.38
N GLY A 214 -11.56 -5.94 6.47
CA GLY A 214 -10.14 -6.23 6.65
C GLY A 214 -9.30 -4.95 6.72
N ALA A 215 -7.99 -5.12 6.75
CA ALA A 215 -7.05 -3.98 6.78
C ALA A 215 -7.07 -3.17 5.48
N LYS A 216 -7.33 -3.81 4.34
CA LYS A 216 -7.31 -3.22 3.00
C LYS A 216 -8.67 -2.75 2.48
N GLY A 217 -9.74 -2.95 3.24
CA GLY A 217 -11.07 -2.53 2.81
C GLY A 217 -12.20 -3.40 3.33
N GLU A 218 -13.33 -3.32 2.62
CA GLU A 218 -14.61 -3.89 3.00
C GLU A 218 -15.09 -4.84 1.91
N VAL A 219 -15.66 -5.98 2.29
CA VAL A 219 -16.17 -6.98 1.35
C VAL A 219 -17.68 -7.02 1.46
N TYR A 220 -18.35 -6.81 0.32
CA TYR A 220 -19.80 -6.79 0.20
C TYR A 220 -20.27 -7.98 -0.63
N ARG A 221 -21.34 -8.64 -0.19
CA ARG A 221 -22.09 -9.56 -1.05
C ARG A 221 -22.90 -8.73 -2.04
N TYR A 222 -22.53 -8.81 -3.31
CA TYR A 222 -23.14 -8.04 -4.39
C TYR A 222 -24.42 -8.71 -4.89
N ASP A 223 -24.39 -10.03 -5.08
CA ASP A 223 -25.56 -10.85 -5.40
C ASP A 223 -25.40 -12.28 -4.87
N ASP A 224 -26.10 -13.24 -5.46
CA ASP A 224 -26.06 -14.64 -5.05
C ASP A 224 -24.78 -15.38 -5.46
N GLU A 225 -24.03 -14.84 -6.41
CA GLU A 225 -22.82 -15.46 -6.99
C GLU A 225 -21.57 -14.59 -6.84
N LEU A 226 -21.71 -13.30 -6.49
CA LEU A 226 -20.62 -12.34 -6.54
C LEU A 226 -20.41 -11.59 -5.22
N VAL A 227 -19.14 -11.31 -4.94
CA VAL A 227 -18.70 -10.38 -3.89
C VAL A 227 -17.82 -9.28 -4.48
N ILE A 228 -17.85 -8.12 -3.84
CA ILE A 228 -16.97 -6.99 -4.18
C ILE A 228 -16.13 -6.66 -2.96
N LYS A 229 -14.80 -6.78 -3.09
CA LYS A 229 -13.82 -6.20 -2.17
C LYS A 229 -13.62 -4.75 -2.57
N VAL A 230 -14.13 -3.81 -1.79
CA VAL A 230 -13.96 -2.37 -1.96
C VAL A 230 -12.72 -1.95 -1.16
N PHE A 231 -11.68 -1.49 -1.85
CA PHE A 231 -10.41 -1.10 -1.25
C PHE A 231 -10.53 0.23 -0.51
N ASN A 232 -9.59 0.53 0.39
CA ASN A 232 -9.56 1.80 1.11
C ASN A 232 -9.44 2.99 0.13
N GLU A 233 -9.86 4.18 0.57
CA GLU A 233 -9.89 5.41 -0.25
C GLU A 233 -8.54 5.79 -0.86
N ASN A 234 -7.44 5.40 -0.22
CA ASN A 234 -6.07 5.70 -0.66
C ASN A 234 -5.52 4.71 -1.70
N ASN A 235 -6.23 3.61 -1.99
CA ASN A 235 -5.82 2.65 -3.01
C ASN A 235 -6.14 3.16 -4.42
N THR A 236 -5.12 3.13 -5.27
CA THR A 236 -5.21 3.47 -6.70
C THR A 236 -5.66 2.26 -7.53
N TYR A 237 -6.02 2.51 -8.79
CA TYR A 237 -6.32 1.42 -9.74
C TYR A 237 -5.17 0.40 -9.79
N ARG A 238 -3.92 0.87 -9.78
CA ARG A 238 -2.75 0.00 -9.87
C ARG A 238 -2.55 -0.88 -8.67
N ASP A 239 -2.85 -0.38 -7.47
CA ASP A 239 -2.77 -1.21 -6.26
C ASP A 239 -3.74 -2.38 -6.38
N VAL A 240 -4.95 -2.13 -6.89
CA VAL A 240 -5.94 -3.17 -7.16
C VAL A 240 -5.52 -4.07 -8.33
N GLU A 241 -4.96 -3.51 -9.40
CA GLU A 241 -4.47 -4.29 -10.55
C GLU A 241 -3.32 -5.20 -10.15
N GLN A 242 -2.39 -4.74 -9.33
CA GLN A 242 -1.29 -5.54 -8.79
C GLN A 242 -1.82 -6.68 -7.92
N GLU A 243 -2.80 -6.41 -7.05
CA GLU A 243 -3.40 -7.44 -6.21
C GLU A 243 -4.09 -8.54 -7.05
N ILE A 244 -4.87 -8.14 -8.06
CA ILE A 244 -5.52 -9.08 -8.98
C ILE A 244 -4.48 -9.83 -9.83
N ALA A 245 -3.44 -9.14 -10.31
CA ALA A 245 -2.39 -9.75 -11.13
C ALA A 245 -1.62 -10.80 -10.33
N LEU A 246 -1.30 -10.52 -9.07
CA LEU A 246 -0.62 -11.46 -8.19
C LEU A 246 -1.47 -12.70 -7.93
N SER A 247 -2.76 -12.54 -7.59
CA SER A 247 -3.72 -13.65 -7.44
C SER A 247 -3.85 -14.51 -8.71
N ARG A 248 -3.93 -13.89 -9.89
CA ARG A 248 -3.99 -14.63 -11.16
C ARG A 248 -2.70 -15.39 -11.45
N LYS A 249 -1.56 -14.75 -11.19
CA LYS A 249 -0.24 -15.35 -11.42
C LYS A 249 -0.03 -16.57 -10.55
N THR A 250 -0.37 -16.50 -9.25
CA THR A 250 -0.25 -17.63 -8.33
C THR A 250 -1.24 -18.75 -8.66
N PHE A 251 -2.46 -18.41 -9.10
CA PHE A 251 -3.42 -19.39 -9.60
C PHE A 251 -2.87 -20.20 -10.79
N VAL A 252 -2.25 -19.52 -11.77
CA VAL A 252 -1.64 -20.20 -12.94
C VAL A 252 -0.51 -21.15 -12.55
N LEU A 253 0.21 -20.85 -11.46
CA LEU A 253 1.26 -21.71 -10.91
C LEU A 253 0.71 -22.88 -10.06
N GLY A 254 -0.61 -23.00 -9.91
CA GLY A 254 -1.26 -24.12 -9.23
C GLY A 254 -1.71 -23.81 -7.79
N MET A 255 -1.58 -22.58 -7.32
CA MET A 255 -2.08 -22.22 -5.98
C MET A 255 -3.61 -22.15 -5.98
N PRO A 256 -4.32 -22.86 -5.07
CA PRO A 256 -5.78 -22.87 -5.05
C PRO A 256 -6.31 -21.59 -4.42
N THR A 257 -6.52 -20.55 -5.25
CA THR A 257 -7.00 -19.24 -4.82
C THR A 257 -8.22 -18.77 -5.62
N ALA A 258 -9.04 -17.93 -5.00
CA ALA A 258 -10.12 -17.23 -5.70
C ALA A 258 -9.55 -16.24 -6.74
N ILE A 259 -10.12 -16.24 -7.94
CA ILE A 259 -9.73 -15.31 -9.01
C ILE A 259 -10.72 -14.16 -9.08
N SER A 260 -10.21 -12.93 -9.23
CA SER A 260 -11.05 -11.78 -9.54
C SER A 260 -11.47 -11.74 -11.02
N PHE A 261 -12.75 -11.47 -11.26
CA PHE A 261 -13.31 -11.20 -12.58
C PHE A 261 -12.83 -9.86 -13.17
N GLY A 262 -12.35 -8.95 -12.33
CA GLY A 262 -11.82 -7.67 -12.75
C GLY A 262 -12.09 -6.56 -11.74
N ILE A 263 -11.65 -5.36 -12.13
CA ILE A 263 -11.71 -4.17 -11.29
C ILE A 263 -13.09 -3.53 -11.44
N VAL A 264 -13.58 -2.96 -10.35
CA VAL A 264 -14.81 -2.17 -10.32
C VAL A 264 -14.52 -0.80 -9.68
N SER A 265 -15.40 0.16 -9.92
CA SER A 265 -15.44 1.40 -9.15
C SER A 265 -16.74 1.46 -8.35
N VAL A 266 -16.64 1.81 -7.08
CA VAL A 266 -17.75 1.95 -6.13
C VAL A 266 -17.68 3.36 -5.57
N GLY A 267 -18.50 4.27 -6.11
CA GLY A 267 -18.38 5.69 -5.81
C GLY A 267 -17.00 6.23 -6.21
N ASP A 268 -16.24 6.72 -5.23
CA ASP A 268 -14.89 7.26 -5.37
C ASP A 268 -13.78 6.26 -4.98
N ARG A 269 -14.13 4.98 -4.78
CA ARG A 269 -13.19 3.91 -4.40
C ARG A 269 -13.08 2.86 -5.51
N TYR A 270 -11.90 2.26 -5.64
CA TYR A 270 -11.72 1.07 -6.47
C TYR A 270 -12.13 -0.20 -5.70
N GLY A 271 -12.56 -1.20 -6.44
CA GLY A 271 -12.89 -2.52 -5.93
C GLY A 271 -12.42 -3.62 -6.87
N ALA A 272 -12.45 -4.85 -6.38
CA ALA A 272 -12.26 -6.05 -7.17
C ALA A 272 -13.46 -6.97 -6.96
N MET A 273 -13.97 -7.53 -8.06
CA MET A 273 -15.13 -8.41 -8.07
C MET A 273 -14.66 -9.87 -8.11
N TYR A 274 -15.19 -10.71 -7.23
CA TYR A 274 -14.84 -12.11 -7.09
C TYR A 274 -16.10 -12.97 -7.08
N GLU A 275 -15.93 -14.26 -7.33
CA GLU A 275 -16.96 -15.24 -7.04
C GLU A 275 -17.23 -15.30 -5.54
N LEU A 276 -18.50 -15.38 -5.16
CA LEU A 276 -18.91 -15.64 -3.79
C LEU A 276 -18.51 -17.08 -3.46
N ILE A 277 -17.50 -17.21 -2.61
CA ILE A 277 -17.22 -18.47 -1.95
C ILE A 277 -18.32 -18.68 -0.88
N ALA A 278 -19.37 -19.40 -1.27
CA ALA A 278 -20.51 -19.71 -0.40
C ALA A 278 -20.17 -20.80 0.63
N SER A 279 -19.07 -20.62 1.36
CA SER A 279 -18.59 -21.53 2.37
C SER A 279 -18.00 -20.80 3.58
N GLU A 280 -17.59 -21.58 4.57
CA GLU A 280 -17.06 -21.07 5.83
C GLU A 280 -15.52 -21.13 5.81
N THR A 281 -14.88 -20.17 6.49
CA THR A 281 -13.44 -20.24 6.72
C THR A 281 -13.10 -21.42 7.61
N ILE A 282 -11.89 -21.96 7.51
CA ILE A 282 -11.43 -23.00 8.42
C ILE A 282 -11.53 -22.54 9.88
N SER A 283 -11.25 -21.26 10.14
CA SER A 283 -11.43 -20.64 11.46
C SER A 283 -12.88 -20.75 11.94
N GLY A 284 -13.86 -20.39 11.11
CA GLY A 284 -15.29 -20.55 11.44
C GLY A 284 -15.68 -22.01 11.68
N CYS A 285 -15.19 -22.92 10.83
CA CYS A 285 -15.41 -24.35 10.99
C CYS A 285 -14.89 -24.89 12.33
N ILE A 286 -13.68 -24.49 12.76
CA ILE A 286 -13.10 -24.86 14.06
C ILE A 286 -13.86 -24.19 15.20
N SER A 287 -14.26 -22.93 15.06
CA SER A 287 -15.07 -22.23 16.06
C SER A 287 -16.40 -22.94 16.31
N ARG A 288 -17.04 -23.44 15.25
CA ARG A 288 -18.30 -24.19 15.34
C ARG A 288 -18.12 -25.56 15.98
N ASP A 289 -17.06 -26.28 15.61
CA ASP A 289 -16.74 -27.60 16.16
C ASP A 289 -15.24 -27.75 16.44
N PRO A 290 -14.79 -27.38 17.66
CA PRO A 290 -13.38 -27.46 18.03
C PRO A 290 -12.82 -28.88 18.04
N SER A 291 -13.66 -29.92 18.04
CA SER A 291 -13.19 -31.31 18.00
C SER A 291 -12.54 -31.67 16.66
N GLN A 292 -12.85 -30.91 15.60
CA GLN A 292 -12.34 -31.08 14.24
C GLN A 292 -10.99 -30.38 14.00
N VAL A 293 -10.36 -29.82 15.04
CA VAL A 293 -9.11 -29.06 14.90
C VAL A 293 -8.00 -29.86 14.21
N ASP A 294 -7.88 -31.17 14.50
CA ASP A 294 -6.86 -32.01 13.88
C ASP A 294 -7.16 -32.27 12.39
N THR A 295 -8.44 -32.39 12.03
CA THR A 295 -8.90 -32.52 10.64
C THR A 295 -8.50 -31.28 9.84
N TYR A 296 -8.72 -30.09 10.39
CA TYR A 296 -8.38 -28.85 9.71
C TYR A 296 -6.89 -28.51 9.74
N ALA A 297 -6.15 -28.97 10.75
CA ALA A 297 -4.68 -28.91 10.74
C ALA A 297 -4.09 -29.74 9.59
N ARG A 298 -4.69 -30.92 9.29
CA ARG A 298 -4.33 -31.73 8.12
C ARG A 298 -4.57 -30.99 6.81
N VAL A 299 -5.77 -30.43 6.63
CA VAL A 299 -6.11 -29.66 5.43
C VAL A 299 -5.13 -28.50 5.21
N MET A 300 -4.79 -27.78 6.29
CA MET A 300 -3.83 -26.68 6.22
C MET A 300 -2.40 -27.16 5.91
N ALA A 301 -1.97 -28.31 6.42
CA ALA A 301 -0.66 -28.89 6.10
C ALA A 301 -0.57 -29.35 4.63
N GLU A 302 -1.61 -29.99 4.12
CA GLU A 302 -1.71 -30.40 2.70
C GLU A 302 -1.73 -29.17 1.76
N LEU A 303 -2.44 -28.11 2.16
CA LEU A 303 -2.44 -26.84 1.44
C LEU A 303 -1.07 -26.15 1.50
N ALA A 304 -0.38 -26.19 2.64
CA ALA A 304 0.98 -25.66 2.76
C ALA A 304 1.96 -26.40 1.83
N HIS A 305 1.89 -27.73 1.76
CA HIS A 305 2.66 -28.51 0.77
C HIS A 305 2.33 -28.10 -0.66
N THR A 306 1.03 -27.95 -0.98
CA THR A 306 0.60 -27.48 -2.30
C THR A 306 1.22 -26.13 -2.67
N ILE A 307 1.38 -25.21 -1.72
CA ILE A 307 2.04 -23.91 -1.94
C ILE A 307 3.56 -24.08 -2.06
N HIS A 308 4.17 -24.83 -1.14
CA HIS A 308 5.62 -24.95 -1.01
C HIS A 308 6.25 -25.84 -2.09
N ASP A 309 5.46 -26.67 -2.77
CA ASP A 309 5.88 -27.48 -3.94
C ASP A 309 5.90 -26.65 -5.25
N ILE A 310 5.39 -25.42 -5.24
CA ILE A 310 5.43 -24.54 -6.41
C ILE A 310 6.84 -23.98 -6.57
N GLU A 311 7.55 -24.45 -7.61
CA GLU A 311 8.87 -23.96 -7.98
C GLU A 311 8.79 -22.59 -8.68
N VAL A 312 9.62 -21.65 -8.23
CA VAL A 312 9.73 -20.30 -8.80
C VAL A 312 11.18 -19.82 -8.82
N THR A 313 11.45 -18.89 -9.71
CA THR A 313 12.74 -18.22 -9.89
C THR A 313 12.61 -16.72 -9.66
N GLU A 314 13.74 -16.00 -9.67
CA GLU A 314 13.72 -14.53 -9.64
C GLU A 314 13.06 -13.93 -10.88
N GLU A 315 13.13 -14.60 -12.03
CA GLU A 315 12.54 -14.15 -13.29
C GLU A 315 11.01 -14.11 -13.24
N ASP A 316 10.40 -14.89 -12.36
CA ASP A 316 8.96 -14.83 -12.17
C ASP A 316 8.53 -13.48 -11.60
N GLY A 317 9.38 -12.76 -10.86
CA GLY A 317 9.07 -11.43 -10.33
C GLY A 317 8.17 -11.44 -9.09
N PHE A 318 8.37 -12.43 -8.20
CA PHE A 318 7.84 -12.39 -6.83
C PHE A 318 8.83 -11.67 -5.90
N SER A 319 8.32 -11.00 -4.86
CA SER A 319 9.18 -10.42 -3.83
C SER A 319 9.89 -11.52 -3.03
N ASP A 320 11.02 -11.19 -2.42
CA ASP A 320 11.80 -12.13 -1.59
C ASP A 320 11.41 -12.01 -0.11
N ALA A 321 10.85 -13.08 0.44
CA ALA A 321 10.44 -13.14 1.84
C ALA A 321 11.63 -13.02 2.81
N THR A 322 12.82 -13.43 2.41
CA THR A 322 14.05 -13.33 3.22
C THR A 322 14.44 -11.87 3.42
N GLU A 323 14.27 -11.02 2.41
CA GLU A 323 14.53 -9.59 2.55
C GLU A 323 13.56 -8.91 3.51
N ASN A 324 12.28 -9.32 3.50
CA ASN A 324 11.30 -8.85 4.48
C ASN A 324 11.76 -9.17 5.92
N LEU A 325 12.39 -10.32 6.17
CA LEU A 325 12.93 -10.64 7.48
C LEU A 325 14.13 -9.76 7.86
N ARG A 326 15.01 -9.47 6.91
CA ARG A 326 16.11 -8.52 7.12
C ARG A 326 15.58 -7.14 7.50
N ASP A 327 14.51 -6.69 6.85
CA ASP A 327 13.83 -5.44 7.21
C ASP A 327 13.16 -5.49 8.59
N TYR A 328 12.68 -6.65 9.04
CA TYR A 328 12.17 -6.79 10.40
C TYR A 328 13.27 -6.63 11.44
N ILE A 329 14.48 -7.14 11.17
CA ILE A 329 15.63 -6.95 12.04
C ILE A 329 16.05 -5.47 12.05
N ARG A 330 16.24 -4.87 10.87
CA ARG A 330 16.67 -3.47 10.73
C ARG A 330 15.70 -2.49 11.41
N GLY A 331 14.41 -2.68 11.18
CA GLY A 331 13.36 -1.79 11.72
C GLY A 331 12.80 -2.21 13.08
N GLY A 332 13.39 -3.21 13.73
CA GLY A 332 12.90 -3.79 14.99
C GLY A 332 14.04 -4.05 15.95
N ILE A 333 14.75 -5.17 15.77
CA ILE A 333 15.84 -5.58 16.67
C ILE A 333 16.94 -4.50 16.75
N ALA A 334 17.38 -3.96 15.61
CA ALA A 334 18.46 -2.97 15.55
C ALA A 334 18.10 -1.62 16.17
N TYR A 335 16.80 -1.35 16.37
CA TYR A 335 16.35 -0.16 17.08
C TYR A 335 16.75 -0.20 18.56
N ASP A 336 16.73 -1.40 19.17
CA ASP A 336 17.02 -1.60 20.59
C ASP A 336 18.44 -2.15 20.83
N ASP A 337 18.94 -3.02 19.94
CA ASP A 337 20.23 -3.71 20.09
C ASP A 337 20.86 -4.07 18.73
N GLU A 338 21.84 -3.27 18.30
CA GLU A 338 22.59 -3.48 17.05
C GLU A 338 23.42 -4.78 17.05
N ALA A 339 23.97 -5.18 18.20
CA ALA A 339 24.81 -6.38 18.28
C ALA A 339 23.96 -7.65 18.17
N LEU A 340 22.78 -7.67 18.80
CA LEU A 340 21.80 -8.72 18.61
C LEU A 340 21.29 -8.75 17.16
N ALA A 341 21.07 -7.58 16.55
CA ALA A 341 20.65 -7.49 15.16
C ALA A 341 21.68 -8.11 14.19
N GLU A 342 22.99 -7.83 14.37
CA GLU A 342 24.05 -8.43 13.54
C GLU A 342 24.06 -9.96 13.65
N ARG A 343 23.93 -10.49 14.88
CA ARG A 343 23.83 -11.93 15.13
C ARG A 343 22.59 -12.52 14.45
N CYS A 344 21.45 -11.85 14.53
CA CYS A 344 20.22 -12.28 13.86
C CYS A 344 20.38 -12.30 12.34
N MET A 345 21.01 -11.27 11.75
CA MET A 345 21.29 -11.20 10.31
C MET A 345 22.17 -12.36 9.85
N LYS A 346 23.17 -12.74 10.66
CA LYS A 346 24.02 -13.90 10.38
C LYS A 346 23.22 -15.20 10.34
N LEU A 347 22.31 -15.40 11.31
CA LEU A 347 21.45 -16.60 11.34
C LEU A 347 20.44 -16.60 10.17
N ILE A 348 19.85 -15.45 9.81
CA ILE A 348 19.01 -15.33 8.61
C ILE A 348 19.79 -15.64 7.33
N GLY A 349 21.08 -15.26 7.27
CA GLY A 349 21.96 -15.58 6.15
C GLY A 349 22.26 -17.07 5.96
N THR A 350 21.80 -17.95 6.87
CA THR A 350 21.86 -19.41 6.68
C THR A 350 20.70 -19.96 5.87
N LEU A 351 19.64 -19.17 5.61
CA LEU A 351 18.56 -19.60 4.73
C LEU A 351 19.09 -19.74 3.30
N PRO A 352 18.72 -20.81 2.58
CA PRO A 352 19.09 -20.97 1.19
C PRO A 352 18.32 -19.96 0.34
N ASP A 353 18.82 -19.70 -0.87
CA ASP A 353 18.11 -18.89 -1.85
C ASP A 353 16.73 -19.52 -2.10
N PRO A 354 15.63 -18.76 -1.90
CA PRO A 354 14.32 -19.37 -1.93
C PRO A 354 13.94 -19.76 -3.36
N THR A 355 13.53 -21.02 -3.55
CA THR A 355 13.11 -21.57 -4.86
C THR A 355 11.62 -21.91 -4.90
N THR A 356 10.89 -21.58 -3.84
CA THR A 356 9.47 -21.92 -3.67
C THR A 356 8.65 -20.71 -3.29
N LEU A 357 7.32 -20.83 -3.37
CA LEU A 357 6.40 -19.79 -2.92
C LEU A 357 6.00 -19.98 -1.45
N ILE A 358 5.67 -18.86 -0.82
CA ILE A 358 4.93 -18.79 0.45
C ILE A 358 3.78 -17.79 0.31
N HIS A 359 2.71 -17.95 1.07
CA HIS A 359 1.55 -17.05 1.07
C HIS A 359 1.85 -15.71 1.78
N GLY A 360 2.61 -15.73 2.87
CA GLY A 360 3.00 -14.58 3.69
C GLY A 360 1.95 -14.12 4.72
N ASP A 361 0.71 -14.62 4.61
CA ASP A 361 -0.38 -14.45 5.59
C ASP A 361 -1.20 -15.73 5.80
N PHE A 362 -0.53 -16.88 5.85
CA PHE A 362 -1.21 -18.17 5.91
C PHE A 362 -1.81 -18.44 7.28
N HIS A 363 -3.13 -18.30 7.41
CA HIS A 363 -3.88 -18.69 8.62
C HIS A 363 -5.31 -19.12 8.28
N THR A 364 -5.97 -19.79 9.22
CA THR A 364 -7.29 -20.43 9.05
C THR A 364 -8.42 -19.45 8.77
N GLY A 365 -8.21 -18.15 8.99
CA GLY A 365 -9.14 -17.09 8.63
C GLY A 365 -9.10 -16.71 7.14
N ASN A 366 -7.98 -16.98 6.46
CA ASN A 366 -7.77 -16.69 5.03
C ASN A 366 -7.96 -17.94 4.14
N VAL A 367 -8.48 -19.03 4.70
CA VAL A 367 -8.72 -20.28 3.96
C VAL A 367 -10.18 -20.68 4.10
N PHE A 368 -10.87 -20.81 2.96
CA PHE A 368 -12.26 -21.24 2.87
C PHE A 368 -12.34 -22.74 2.51
N MET A 369 -13.34 -23.43 3.06
CA MET A 369 -13.61 -24.84 2.72
C MET A 369 -14.77 -24.94 1.74
N GLN A 370 -14.51 -25.11 0.44
CA GLN A 370 -15.56 -25.22 -0.58
C GLN A 370 -15.59 -26.63 -1.17
N ASN A 371 -16.72 -27.33 -1.05
CA ASN A 371 -16.91 -28.68 -1.59
C ASN A 371 -15.82 -29.71 -1.18
N GLY A 372 -15.21 -29.53 -0.01
CA GLY A 372 -14.12 -30.38 0.49
C GLY A 372 -12.72 -29.91 0.10
N GLU A 373 -12.60 -28.86 -0.71
CA GLU A 373 -11.33 -28.26 -1.12
C GLU A 373 -11.04 -26.98 -0.33
N ALA A 374 -9.76 -26.70 -0.10
CA ALA A 374 -9.31 -25.51 0.60
C ALA A 374 -8.91 -24.43 -0.43
N LEU A 375 -9.51 -23.24 -0.30
CA LEU A 375 -9.28 -22.09 -1.18
C LEU A 375 -8.71 -20.91 -0.39
N LEU A 376 -7.61 -20.35 -0.88
CA LEU A 376 -6.94 -19.17 -0.33
C LEU A 376 -7.57 -17.87 -0.81
N ILE A 377 -7.63 -16.92 0.11
CA ILE A 377 -7.93 -15.52 -0.17
C ILE A 377 -6.80 -14.63 0.34
N ASP A 378 -6.81 -13.36 -0.10
CA ASP A 378 -5.83 -12.33 0.29
C ASP A 378 -4.38 -12.64 -0.13
N MET A 379 -4.18 -12.72 -1.44
CA MET A 379 -2.91 -13.08 -2.09
C MET A 379 -1.86 -11.96 -2.11
N ASP A 380 -2.03 -10.90 -1.34
CA ASP A 380 -1.26 -9.67 -1.46
C ASP A 380 0.16 -9.74 -0.85
N ARG A 381 0.43 -10.79 -0.05
CA ARG A 381 1.74 -11.04 0.57
C ARG A 381 2.51 -12.21 -0.04
N VAL A 382 1.99 -12.80 -1.11
CA VAL A 382 2.66 -13.94 -1.76
C VAL A 382 4.04 -13.52 -2.23
N SER A 383 5.02 -14.33 -1.87
CA SER A 383 6.44 -14.07 -2.12
C SER A 383 7.18 -15.37 -2.36
N ARG A 384 8.35 -15.25 -2.99
CA ARG A 384 9.35 -16.31 -3.03
C ARG A 384 9.93 -16.44 -1.62
N GLY A 385 9.89 -17.62 -1.02
CA GLY A 385 10.32 -17.77 0.37
C GLY A 385 10.57 -19.21 0.77
N ASN A 386 11.40 -19.38 1.81
CA ASN A 386 11.64 -20.68 2.42
C ASN A 386 10.44 -21.11 3.28
N PRO A 387 9.99 -22.38 3.27
CA PRO A 387 8.82 -22.85 4.03
C PRO A 387 8.84 -22.51 5.53
N ILE A 388 10.02 -22.47 6.14
CA ILE A 388 10.19 -22.10 7.55
C ILE A 388 9.67 -20.69 7.86
N ILE A 389 9.67 -19.77 6.89
CA ILE A 389 9.14 -18.42 7.03
C ILE A 389 7.61 -18.44 7.16
N GLU A 390 6.93 -19.27 6.37
CA GLU A 390 5.47 -19.44 6.49
C GLU A 390 5.10 -20.16 7.79
N ILE A 391 5.86 -21.19 8.17
CA ILE A 391 5.69 -21.91 9.45
C ILE A 391 5.91 -20.95 10.64
N ALA A 392 6.84 -20.01 10.54
CA ALA A 392 6.98 -18.94 11.53
C ALA A 392 5.77 -17.99 11.56
N GLY A 393 5.12 -17.75 10.42
CA GLY A 393 3.82 -17.09 10.35
C GLY A 393 2.75 -17.83 11.15
N LEU A 394 2.65 -19.15 10.98
CA LEU A 394 1.76 -19.99 11.78
C LEU A 394 2.10 -19.91 13.28
N HIS A 395 3.38 -20.04 13.65
CA HIS A 395 3.80 -19.89 15.04
C HIS A 395 3.37 -18.54 15.62
N HIS A 396 3.54 -17.45 14.86
CA HIS A 396 3.11 -16.13 15.27
C HIS A 396 1.61 -16.10 15.59
N PHE A 397 0.79 -16.59 14.66
CA PHE A 397 -0.65 -16.55 14.76
C PHE A 397 -1.23 -17.46 15.84
N TYR A 398 -0.71 -18.68 15.98
CA TYR A 398 -1.31 -19.71 16.83
C TYR A 398 -0.67 -19.85 18.21
N VAL A 399 0.55 -19.33 18.37
CA VAL A 399 1.33 -19.44 19.61
C VAL A 399 1.66 -18.04 20.13
N ALA A 400 2.57 -17.32 19.45
CA ALA A 400 3.21 -16.13 20.03
C ALA A 400 2.23 -14.99 20.36
N LEU A 401 1.18 -14.77 19.54
CA LEU A 401 0.16 -13.75 19.82
C LEU A 401 -0.62 -14.01 21.12
N GLY A 402 -0.80 -15.27 21.51
CA GLY A 402 -1.62 -15.67 22.65
C GLY A 402 -0.83 -15.86 23.95
N GLU A 403 0.50 -15.85 23.92
CA GLU A 403 1.33 -16.12 25.10
C GLU A 403 1.12 -15.13 26.24
N ASN A 404 1.02 -13.84 25.91
CA ASN A 404 0.81 -12.78 26.90
C ASN A 404 -0.68 -12.55 27.19
N ASP A 405 -1.52 -12.74 26.18
CA ASP A 405 -2.94 -12.40 26.23
C ASP A 405 -3.72 -13.36 25.30
N PRO A 406 -4.17 -14.52 25.82
CA PRO A 406 -4.93 -15.50 25.04
C PRO A 406 -6.13 -14.91 24.29
N SER A 407 -6.72 -13.83 24.84
CA SER A 407 -7.88 -13.17 24.22
C SER A 407 -7.58 -12.56 22.85
N VAL A 408 -6.31 -12.27 22.55
CA VAL A 408 -5.88 -11.78 21.23
C VAL A 408 -6.11 -12.85 20.17
N VAL A 409 -5.66 -14.07 20.43
CA VAL A 409 -5.86 -15.21 19.53
C VAL A 409 -7.34 -15.58 19.46
N GLU A 410 -8.05 -15.59 20.59
CA GLU A 410 -9.48 -15.95 20.61
C GLU A 410 -10.35 -14.99 19.80
N LYS A 411 -10.06 -13.68 19.86
CA LYS A 411 -10.74 -12.67 19.03
C LYS A 411 -10.38 -12.78 17.56
N PHE A 412 -9.13 -13.13 17.25
CA PHE A 412 -8.63 -13.20 15.88
C PHE A 412 -9.05 -14.48 15.17
N MET A 413 -8.90 -15.63 15.84
CA MET A 413 -9.16 -16.97 15.30
C MET A 413 -10.59 -17.47 15.58
N GLY A 414 -11.30 -16.89 16.54
CA GLY A 414 -12.64 -17.33 16.92
C GLY A 414 -12.68 -18.62 17.74
N PHE A 415 -11.54 -19.18 18.16
CA PHE A 415 -11.47 -20.39 19.00
C PHE A 415 -10.40 -20.27 20.08
N SER A 416 -10.46 -21.15 21.09
CA SER A 416 -9.64 -21.06 22.30
C SER A 416 -8.13 -21.09 22.00
N TYR A 417 -7.34 -20.41 22.83
CA TYR A 417 -5.87 -20.47 22.70
C TYR A 417 -5.33 -21.90 22.86
N GLN A 418 -6.00 -22.76 23.64
CA GLN A 418 -5.64 -24.17 23.74
C GLN A 418 -5.86 -24.92 22.42
N THR A 419 -7.00 -24.68 21.75
CA THR A 419 -7.30 -25.21 20.41
C THR A 419 -6.28 -24.71 19.40
N SER A 420 -5.90 -23.43 19.48
CA SER A 420 -4.88 -22.81 18.65
C SER A 420 -3.51 -23.48 18.77
N ARG A 421 -3.06 -23.74 20.00
CA ARG A 421 -1.80 -24.46 20.21
C ARG A 421 -1.86 -25.89 19.69
N ARG A 422 -2.97 -26.61 19.94
CA ARG A 422 -3.16 -27.96 19.39
C ARG A 422 -3.13 -27.95 17.86
N PHE A 423 -3.77 -26.97 17.23
CA PHE A 423 -3.75 -26.81 15.77
C PHE A 423 -2.32 -26.72 15.25
N PHE A 424 -1.48 -25.85 15.84
CA PHE A 424 -0.09 -25.68 15.42
C PHE A 424 0.75 -26.94 15.61
N GLU A 425 0.63 -27.62 16.76
CA GLU A 425 1.37 -28.87 17.01
C GLU A 425 0.94 -29.99 16.06
N THR A 426 -0.37 -30.14 15.82
CA THR A 426 -0.88 -31.12 14.86
C THR A 426 -0.45 -30.78 13.43
N PHE A 427 -0.46 -29.49 13.05
CA PHE A 427 0.04 -29.02 11.75
C PHE A 427 1.50 -29.44 11.54
N LEU A 428 2.39 -29.19 12.51
CA LEU A 428 3.81 -29.52 12.37
C LEU A 428 4.03 -31.02 12.17
N LYS A 429 3.36 -31.86 12.96
CA LYS A 429 3.45 -33.32 12.86
C LYS A 429 3.06 -33.83 11.47
N ILE A 430 2.00 -33.25 10.90
CA ILE A 430 1.49 -33.65 9.59
C ILE A 430 2.39 -33.09 8.48
N TYR A 431 2.78 -31.81 8.57
CA TYR A 431 3.59 -31.17 7.55
C TYR A 431 4.97 -31.84 7.39
N PHE A 432 5.63 -32.18 8.51
CA PHE A 432 6.94 -32.84 8.48
C PHE A 432 6.88 -34.38 8.50
N ASP A 433 5.67 -34.96 8.50
CA ASP A 433 5.43 -36.41 8.59
C ASP A 433 6.28 -37.10 9.68
N THR A 434 6.28 -36.52 10.88
CA THR A 434 7.09 -37.02 12.00
C THR A 434 6.45 -36.75 13.35
N GLU A 435 6.66 -37.68 14.29
CA GLU A 435 6.35 -37.51 15.72
C GLU A 435 7.63 -37.34 16.58
N ASP A 436 8.81 -37.21 15.95
CA ASP A 436 10.07 -37.03 16.65
C ASP A 436 10.15 -35.62 17.26
N GLU A 437 9.93 -35.52 18.57
CA GLU A 437 9.99 -34.27 19.32
C GLU A 437 11.36 -33.58 19.29
N SER A 438 12.46 -34.31 18.98
CA SER A 438 13.77 -33.68 18.79
C SER A 438 13.84 -32.90 17.47
N VAL A 439 13.17 -33.38 16.43
CA VAL A 439 13.06 -32.73 15.12
C VAL A 439 12.06 -31.58 15.20
N LEU A 440 10.85 -31.86 15.70
CA LEU A 440 9.79 -30.86 15.87
C LEU A 440 10.23 -29.74 16.82
N GLY A 441 10.98 -30.06 17.86
CA GLY A 441 11.56 -29.07 18.78
C GLY A 441 12.46 -28.06 18.07
N LYS A 442 13.35 -28.52 17.19
CA LYS A 442 14.23 -27.63 16.41
C LYS A 442 13.42 -26.75 15.44
N ILE A 443 12.40 -27.31 14.81
CA ILE A 443 11.51 -26.56 13.91
C ILE A 443 10.75 -25.49 14.69
N ARG A 444 10.21 -25.84 15.87
CA ARG A 444 9.54 -24.89 16.76
C ARG A 444 10.47 -23.75 17.15
N ASP A 445 11.72 -24.04 17.50
CA ASP A 445 12.70 -23.01 17.86
C ASP A 445 13.01 -22.07 16.68
N LYS A 446 13.20 -22.61 15.47
CA LYS A 446 13.40 -21.81 14.23
C LYS A 446 12.18 -20.93 13.93
N ALA A 447 10.97 -21.49 14.00
CA ALA A 447 9.73 -20.76 13.75
C ALA A 447 9.48 -19.67 14.80
N ALA A 448 9.75 -19.97 16.07
CA ALA A 448 9.65 -19.03 17.18
C ALA A 448 10.62 -17.86 17.01
N PHE A 449 11.87 -18.13 16.61
CA PHE A 449 12.89 -17.10 16.38
C PHE A 449 12.41 -16.05 15.38
N ILE A 450 11.95 -16.48 14.20
CA ILE A 450 11.44 -15.60 13.15
C ILE A 450 10.15 -14.89 13.61
N SER A 451 9.26 -15.61 14.30
CA SER A 451 8.00 -15.07 14.84
C SER A 451 8.23 -13.91 15.82
N TYR A 452 9.18 -14.03 16.74
CA TYR A 452 9.47 -12.95 17.70
C TYR A 452 10.12 -11.74 17.06
N ILE A 453 10.99 -11.92 16.05
CA ILE A 453 11.53 -10.82 15.25
C ILE A 453 10.38 -10.03 14.57
N ARG A 454 9.41 -10.74 13.97
CA ARG A 454 8.21 -10.11 13.38
C ARG A 454 7.41 -9.32 14.43
N MET A 455 7.28 -9.84 15.66
CA MET A 455 6.58 -9.15 16.75
C MET A 455 7.29 -7.86 17.17
N VAL A 456 8.60 -7.90 17.36
CA VAL A 456 9.40 -6.70 17.72
C VAL A 456 9.24 -5.63 16.63
N ARG A 457 9.38 -6.00 15.35
CA ARG A 457 9.17 -5.07 14.25
C ARG A 457 7.78 -4.44 14.25
N LYS A 458 6.73 -5.24 14.54
CA LYS A 458 5.34 -4.75 14.56
C LYS A 458 5.14 -3.71 15.65
N ILE A 459 5.70 -3.92 16.84
CA ILE A 459 5.62 -2.97 17.95
C ILE A 459 6.32 -1.66 17.57
N HIS A 460 7.53 -1.73 17.01
CA HIS A 460 8.29 -0.56 16.56
C HIS A 460 7.74 0.17 15.33
N LYS A 461 6.57 -0.23 14.81
CA LYS A 461 5.82 0.60 13.84
C LYS A 461 4.98 1.68 14.52
N HIS A 462 4.73 1.58 15.82
CA HIS A 462 3.93 2.55 16.56
C HIS A 462 4.78 3.76 16.92
N VAL A 463 4.23 4.97 16.72
CA VAL A 463 4.95 6.24 16.97
C VAL A 463 5.22 6.42 18.47
N GLU A 464 4.28 6.01 19.32
CA GLU A 464 4.42 6.02 20.78
C GLU A 464 4.05 4.65 21.34
N LEU A 465 4.96 4.06 22.13
CA LEU A 465 4.78 2.74 22.73
C LEU A 465 4.15 2.84 24.11
N THR A 466 3.09 2.08 24.33
CA THR A 466 2.52 1.85 25.67
C THR A 466 3.48 1.02 26.53
N GLU A 467 3.34 1.09 27.86
CA GLU A 467 4.15 0.26 28.77
C GLU A 467 3.93 -1.25 28.54
N LYS A 468 2.72 -1.65 28.14
CA LYS A 468 2.43 -3.04 27.74
C LYS A 468 3.25 -3.44 26.51
N GLU A 469 3.30 -2.59 25.49
CA GLU A 469 4.06 -2.85 24.26
C GLU A 469 5.56 -2.90 24.50
N LYS A 470 6.11 -1.98 25.31
CA LYS A 470 7.52 -2.02 25.72
C LYS A 470 7.87 -3.32 26.44
N SER A 471 7.00 -3.77 27.35
CA SER A 471 7.19 -5.05 28.05
C SER A 471 7.16 -6.25 27.10
N ILE A 472 6.26 -6.26 26.12
CA ILE A 472 6.19 -7.34 25.12
C ILE A 472 7.42 -7.31 24.22
N ALA A 473 7.85 -6.13 23.74
CA ALA A 473 9.05 -5.99 22.91
C ALA A 473 10.28 -6.53 23.63
N LYS A 474 10.47 -6.15 24.91
CA LYS A 474 11.57 -6.66 25.74
C LYS A 474 11.54 -8.18 25.88
N MET A 475 10.37 -8.76 26.17
CA MET A 475 10.23 -10.21 26.27
C MET A 475 10.58 -10.90 24.94
N CYS A 476 10.08 -10.37 23.81
CA CYS A 476 10.41 -10.93 22.50
C CYS A 476 11.91 -10.84 22.20
N MET A 477 12.58 -9.74 22.58
CA MET A 477 14.04 -9.60 22.43
C MET A 477 14.80 -10.65 23.26
N GLU A 478 14.41 -10.86 24.52
CA GLU A 478 15.00 -11.90 25.39
C GLU A 478 14.81 -13.30 24.78
N ARG A 479 13.64 -13.60 24.20
CA ARG A 479 13.37 -14.85 23.50
C ARG A 479 14.21 -15.03 22.24
N VAL A 480 14.36 -13.97 21.45
CA VAL A 480 15.21 -13.97 20.26
C VAL A 480 16.65 -14.30 20.66
N GLU A 481 17.17 -13.66 21.71
CA GLU A 481 18.53 -13.93 22.20
C GLU A 481 18.69 -15.36 22.74
N GLU A 482 17.72 -15.87 23.51
CA GLU A 482 17.70 -17.25 24.01
C GLU A 482 17.76 -18.26 22.85
N LEU A 483 16.91 -18.09 21.84
CA LEU A 483 16.83 -18.98 20.68
C LEU A 483 18.08 -18.90 19.81
N LEU A 484 18.66 -17.71 19.64
CA LEU A 484 19.89 -17.53 18.89
C LEU A 484 21.08 -18.25 19.55
N GLY A 485 21.04 -18.47 20.86
CA GLY A 485 22.02 -19.31 21.56
C GLY A 485 21.87 -20.82 21.32
N ARG A 486 20.77 -21.27 20.71
CA ARG A 486 20.45 -22.69 20.44
C ARG A 486 20.46 -23.05 18.94
N LEU A 487 20.34 -22.06 18.07
CA LEU A 487 20.17 -22.24 16.64
C LEU A 487 21.47 -21.96 15.88
N ASP A 488 21.94 -22.97 15.15
CA ASP A 488 23.10 -22.83 14.25
C ASP A 488 22.69 -22.51 12.79
N THR A 489 21.45 -22.85 12.40
CA THR A 489 20.90 -22.65 11.06
C THR A 489 19.36 -22.54 11.09
N LEU A 490 18.79 -21.90 10.07
CA LEU A 490 17.34 -21.88 9.81
C LEU A 490 16.89 -22.85 8.72
N GLU A 491 17.80 -23.52 8.02
CA GLU A 491 17.48 -24.60 7.06
C GLU A 491 16.67 -25.70 7.75
N ILE A 492 15.55 -26.14 7.18
CA ILE A 492 14.65 -27.15 7.76
C ILE A 492 15.11 -28.58 7.56
#